data_AF-A0A343JCC3-F1
#
_entry.id   AF-A0A343JCC3-F1
#
_cell.length_a   1.000
_cell.length_b   1.000
_cell.length_c   1.000
_cell.angle_alpha   90.00
_cell.angle_beta   90.00
_cell.angle_gamma   90.00
#
_symmetry.space_group_name_H-M   'P 1'
#
loop_
_entity.id
_entity.type
_entity.pdbx_description
1 polymer ?
#
loop_
_entity_poly.entity_id
_entity_poly.type
_entity_poly.pdbx_seq_one_letter_code
_entity_poly.pdbx_strand_id
1 'polypeptide(L)'
;MVKKNFMFIFKITLIHVLTYIVCGIIFSMFFKYQESLKVTEGFRDMNHIMVQLSPIFQIVRGILFGLVLLLIRQSFHGKKYDWLKLWLIIIVIGIFNTPATAPFSIEEFIYCEPSNMAWNLQLGGLAEILVQTLLFSFLSIRVIKHSS
;
A
#
# COMPACT_ATOMS: atom_id res chain seq x y z
N MET A 1 29.11 0.97 -3.30
CA MET A 1 28.05 0.58 -2.32
C MET A 1 26.83 1.51 -2.39
N VAL A 2 27.01 2.82 -2.22
CA VAL A 2 25.92 3.82 -2.24
C VAL A 2 25.06 3.78 -3.51
N LYS A 3 25.68 3.73 -4.70
CA LYS A 3 24.97 3.63 -6.00
C LYS A 3 24.04 2.41 -6.10
N LYS A 4 24.45 1.25 -5.54
CA LYS A 4 23.63 0.02 -5.56
C LYS A 4 22.43 0.15 -4.63
N ASN A 5 22.61 0.72 -3.45
CA ASN A 5 21.52 0.94 -2.48
C ASN A 5 20.51 1.98 -2.99
N PHE A 6 20.97 3.06 -3.63
CA PHE A 6 20.10 4.04 -4.27
C PHE A 6 19.25 3.39 -5.37
N MET A 7 19.89 2.63 -6.27
CA MET A 7 19.19 1.92 -7.34
C MET A 7 18.16 0.90 -6.80
N PHE A 8 18.48 0.25 -5.69
CA PHE A 8 17.55 -0.65 -5.01
C PHE A 8 16.29 0.11 -4.53
N ILE A 9 16.47 1.19 -3.76
CA ILE A 9 15.36 2.01 -3.25
C ILE A 9 14.52 2.55 -4.41
N PHE A 10 15.17 3.02 -5.48
CA PHE A 10 14.49 3.51 -6.68
C PHE A 10 13.60 2.43 -7.31
N LYS A 11 14.10 1.21 -7.49
CA LYS A 11 13.31 0.09 -8.04
C LYS A 11 12.11 -0.26 -7.16
N ILE A 12 12.29 -0.31 -5.85
CA ILE A 12 11.19 -0.56 -4.91
C ILE A 12 10.15 0.57 -4.98
N THR A 13 10.61 1.82 -5.00
CA THR A 13 9.74 3.01 -5.12
C THR A 13 8.91 2.93 -6.40
N LEU A 14 9.54 2.59 -7.52
CA LEU A 14 8.87 2.44 -8.81
C LEU A 14 7.80 1.33 -8.75
N ILE A 15 8.11 0.18 -8.17
CA ILE A 15 7.15 -0.92 -8.00
C ILE A 15 5.95 -0.47 -7.14
N HIS A 16 6.20 0.24 -6.04
CA HIS A 16 5.13 0.77 -5.18
C HIS A 16 4.21 1.71 -5.95
N VAL A 17 4.79 2.71 -6.64
CA VAL A 17 4.01 3.69 -7.41
C VAL A 17 3.21 3.01 -8.53
N LEU A 18 3.83 2.10 -9.28
CA LEU A 18 3.14 1.38 -10.36
C LEU A 18 2.00 0.51 -9.84
N THR A 19 2.24 -0.28 -8.80
CA THR A 19 1.18 -1.13 -8.22
C THR A 19 0.06 -0.29 -7.63
N TYR A 20 0.37 0.82 -6.95
CA TYR A 20 -0.63 1.76 -6.45
C TYR A 20 -1.50 2.34 -7.58
N ILE A 21 -0.89 2.88 -8.64
CA ILE A 21 -1.66 3.51 -9.73
C ILE A 21 -2.52 2.47 -10.44
N VAL A 22 -1.96 1.30 -10.76
CA VAL A 22 -2.68 0.25 -11.47
C VAL A 22 -3.85 -0.28 -10.66
N CYS A 23 -3.62 -0.64 -9.38
CA CYS A 23 -4.70 -1.13 -8.52
C CYS A 23 -5.73 -0.04 -8.26
N GLY A 24 -5.30 1.19 -7.97
CA GLY A 24 -6.18 2.33 -7.74
C GLY A 24 -7.13 2.58 -8.92
N ILE A 25 -6.62 2.57 -10.14
CA ILE A 25 -7.46 2.74 -11.34
C ILE A 25 -8.44 1.57 -11.49
N ILE A 26 -7.95 0.33 -11.42
CA ILE A 26 -8.79 -0.87 -11.63
C ILE A 26 -9.91 -0.94 -10.59
N PHE A 27 -9.58 -0.79 -9.31
CA PHE A 27 -10.55 -0.91 -8.23
C PHE A 27 -11.48 0.30 -8.17
N SER A 28 -10.99 1.52 -8.43
CA SER A 28 -11.86 2.71 -8.52
C SER A 28 -12.93 2.55 -9.60
N MET A 29 -12.57 1.98 -10.75
CA MET A 29 -13.52 1.71 -11.84
C MET A 29 -14.48 0.57 -11.47
N PHE A 30 -13.96 -0.54 -10.93
CA PHE A 30 -14.76 -1.71 -10.61
C PHE A 30 -15.78 -1.45 -9.48
N PHE A 31 -15.38 -0.73 -8.44
CA PHE A 31 -16.21 -0.41 -7.28
C PHE A 31 -16.89 0.97 -7.38
N LYS A 32 -16.69 1.72 -8.46
CA LYS A 32 -17.32 3.03 -8.70
C LYS A 32 -17.12 4.04 -7.56
N TYR A 33 -15.87 4.19 -7.08
CA TYR A 33 -15.59 5.05 -5.92
C TYR A 33 -16.05 6.49 -6.05
N GLN A 34 -16.04 7.05 -7.27
CA GLN A 34 -16.46 8.43 -7.48
C GLN A 34 -17.90 8.70 -7.02
N GLU A 35 -18.80 7.73 -7.15
CA GLU A 35 -20.19 7.86 -6.70
C GLU A 35 -20.27 7.86 -5.17
N SER A 36 -19.54 6.96 -4.53
CA SER A 36 -19.53 6.82 -3.07
C SER A 36 -18.79 7.95 -2.36
N LEU A 37 -17.73 8.48 -2.95
CA LEU A 37 -16.96 9.58 -2.36
C LEU A 37 -17.77 10.88 -2.28
N LYS A 38 -18.76 11.09 -3.17
CA LYS A 38 -19.64 12.28 -3.13
C LYS A 38 -20.57 12.30 -1.91
N VAL A 39 -20.87 11.13 -1.35
CA VAL A 39 -21.83 10.97 -0.24
C VAL A 39 -21.15 10.55 1.07
N THR A 40 -19.84 10.30 1.05
CA THR A 40 -19.09 9.90 2.24
C THR A 40 -18.42 11.13 2.86
N GLU A 41 -18.88 11.52 4.05
CA GLU A 41 -18.28 12.63 4.79
C GLU A 41 -16.82 12.35 5.18
N GLY A 42 -16.00 13.40 5.26
CA GLY A 42 -14.58 13.31 5.62
C GLY A 42 -13.64 12.90 4.47
N PHE A 43 -14.16 12.48 3.31
CA PHE A 43 -13.35 12.19 2.13
C PHE A 43 -13.28 13.39 1.19
N ARG A 44 -12.10 13.59 0.57
CA ARG A 44 -11.93 14.59 -0.49
C ARG A 44 -12.48 14.04 -1.80
N ASP A 45 -13.15 14.90 -2.56
CA ASP A 45 -13.57 14.59 -3.94
C ASP A 45 -12.37 14.23 -4.83
N MET A 46 -12.58 13.37 -5.84
CA MET A 46 -11.53 12.95 -6.76
C MET A 46 -10.91 14.11 -7.56
N ASN A 47 -11.65 15.20 -7.78
CA ASN A 47 -11.15 16.40 -8.47
C ASN A 47 -10.36 17.33 -7.54
N HIS A 48 -10.30 17.05 -6.24
CA HIS A 48 -9.55 17.86 -5.31
C HIS A 48 -8.05 17.75 -5.60
N ILE A 49 -7.34 18.89 -5.62
CA ILE A 49 -5.91 18.97 -5.96
C ILE A 49 -5.05 17.97 -5.18
N MET A 50 -5.29 17.82 -3.88
CA MET A 50 -4.55 16.87 -3.04
C MET A 50 -4.74 15.40 -3.45
N VAL A 51 -5.91 15.03 -3.99
CA VAL A 51 -6.18 13.67 -4.48
C VAL A 51 -5.45 13.47 -5.81
N GLN A 52 -5.44 14.48 -6.68
CA GLN A 52 -4.70 14.44 -7.94
C GLN A 52 -3.18 14.39 -7.73
N LEU A 53 -2.67 15.02 -6.67
CA LEU A 53 -1.27 14.95 -6.26
C LEU A 53 -0.91 13.64 -5.55
N SER A 54 -1.84 12.70 -5.38
CA SER A 54 -1.57 11.40 -4.73
C SER A 54 -0.34 10.66 -5.28
N PRO A 55 -0.02 10.65 -6.60
CA PRO A 55 1.17 9.97 -7.10
C PRO A 55 2.48 10.51 -6.51
N ILE A 56 2.54 11.81 -6.18
CA ILE A 56 3.73 12.43 -5.56
C ILE A 56 3.91 11.90 -4.14
N PHE A 57 2.83 11.85 -3.35
CA PHE A 57 2.87 11.26 -2.00
C PHE A 57 3.21 9.77 -2.04
N GLN A 58 2.83 9.05 -3.10
CA GLN A 58 3.24 7.66 -3.27
C GLN A 58 4.73 7.50 -3.53
N ILE A 59 5.41 8.47 -4.16
CA ILE A 59 6.88 8.42 -4.29
C ILE A 59 7.51 8.43 -2.91
N VAL A 60 7.06 9.32 -2.01
CA VAL A 60 7.56 9.38 -0.63
C VAL A 60 7.32 8.05 0.09
N ARG A 61 6.11 7.48 0.00
CA ARG A 61 5.80 6.16 0.59
C ARG A 61 6.66 5.04 0.01
N GLY A 62 6.88 5.04 -1.30
CA GLY A 62 7.73 4.06 -1.98
C GLY A 62 9.20 4.14 -1.52
N ILE A 63 9.72 5.35 -1.28
CA ILE A 63 11.07 5.54 -0.72
C ILE A 63 11.14 4.95 0.69
N LEU A 64 10.15 5.21 1.54
CA LEU A 64 10.10 4.63 2.90
C LEU A 64 10.08 3.10 2.86
N PHE A 65 9.27 2.49 1.99
CA PHE A 65 9.31 1.04 1.77
C PHE A 65 10.69 0.57 1.30
N GLY A 66 11.31 1.28 0.35
CA GLY A 66 12.65 0.96 -0.13
C GLY A 66 13.71 1.01 0.97
N LEU A 67 13.65 1.99 1.87
CA LEU A 67 14.56 2.13 3.01
C LEU A 67 14.38 0.97 4.00
N VAL A 68 13.14 0.66 4.39
CA VAL A 68 12.87 -0.46 5.31
C VAL A 68 13.32 -1.78 4.69
N LEU A 69 12.94 -2.04 3.44
CA LEU A 69 13.35 -3.27 2.74
C LEU A 69 14.86 -3.36 2.57
N LEU A 70 15.57 -2.25 2.40
CA LEU A 70 17.03 -2.26 2.33
C LEU A 70 17.65 -2.76 3.64
N LEU A 71 17.06 -2.43 4.79
CA LEU A 71 17.51 -2.88 6.11
C LEU A 71 17.25 -4.38 6.31
N ILE A 72 16.08 -4.86 5.89
CA ILE A 72 15.65 -6.25 6.17
C ILE A 72 15.84 -7.22 4.99
N ARG A 73 16.43 -6.78 3.86
CA ARG A 73 16.54 -7.60 2.62
C ARG A 73 17.21 -8.96 2.83
N GLN A 74 18.21 -9.02 3.72
CA GLN A 74 18.95 -10.24 4.00
C GLN A 74 18.07 -11.33 4.63
N SER A 75 17.02 -10.95 5.37
CA SER A 75 16.07 -11.87 5.99
C SER A 75 15.25 -12.69 4.99
N PHE A 76 15.21 -12.25 3.72
CA PHE A 76 14.43 -12.89 2.66
C PHE A 76 15.26 -13.78 1.72
N HIS A 77 16.59 -13.74 1.79
CA HIS A 77 17.46 -14.51 0.87
C HIS A 77 17.33 -16.03 1.05
N GLY A 78 17.15 -16.73 -0.09
CA GLY A 78 17.09 -18.19 -0.13
C GLY A 78 15.89 -18.82 0.59
N LYS A 79 14.89 -18.03 1.00
CA LYS A 79 13.71 -18.52 1.72
C LYS A 79 12.55 -18.82 0.76
N LYS A 80 11.90 -19.97 0.98
CA LYS A 80 10.63 -20.30 0.32
C LYS A 80 9.53 -19.33 0.80
N TYR A 81 8.67 -18.88 -0.10
CA TYR A 81 7.53 -17.98 0.16
C TYR A 81 7.89 -16.65 0.83
N ASP A 82 9.07 -16.12 0.55
CA ASP A 82 9.55 -14.81 1.03
C ASP A 82 8.62 -13.64 0.69
N TRP A 83 7.97 -13.67 -0.48
CA TRP A 83 6.99 -12.65 -0.87
C TRP A 83 5.71 -12.70 -0.03
N LEU A 84 5.25 -13.90 0.36
CA LEU A 84 4.11 -14.03 1.29
C LEU A 84 4.48 -13.55 2.69
N LYS A 85 5.72 -13.81 3.13
CA LYS A 85 6.21 -13.28 4.42
C LYS A 85 6.24 -11.77 4.43
N LEU A 86 6.76 -11.15 3.36
CA LEU A 86 6.75 -9.70 3.22
C LEU A 86 5.32 -9.15 3.22
N TRP A 87 4.42 -9.79 2.46
CA TRP A 87 3.02 -9.37 2.42
C TRP A 87 2.35 -9.48 3.80
N LEU A 88 2.55 -10.59 4.51
CA LEU A 88 2.05 -10.79 5.88
C LEU A 88 2.57 -9.72 6.84
N ILE A 89 3.86 -9.37 6.77
CA ILE A 89 4.43 -8.28 7.57
C ILE A 89 3.69 -6.96 7.28
N ILE A 90 3.46 -6.64 6.01
CA ILE A 90 2.79 -5.39 5.61
C ILE A 90 1.35 -5.37 6.10
N ILE A 91 0.56 -6.43 5.88
CA ILE A 91 -0.87 -6.41 6.26
C ILE A 91 -1.06 -6.47 7.78
N VAL A 92 -0.25 -7.27 8.48
CA VAL A 92 -0.39 -7.41 9.94
C VAL A 92 0.05 -6.11 10.61
N ILE A 93 1.23 -5.59 10.30
CA ILE A 93 1.77 -4.42 11.01
C ILE A 93 1.17 -3.11 10.48
N GLY A 94 0.95 -3.01 9.17
CA GLY A 94 0.59 -1.76 8.51
C GLY A 94 -0.89 -1.57 8.20
N ILE A 95 -1.73 -2.58 8.42
CA ILE A 95 -3.19 -2.47 8.26
C ILE A 95 -3.85 -2.82 9.59
N PHE A 96 -3.83 -4.10 9.98
CA PHE A 96 -4.62 -4.57 11.12
C PHE A 96 -4.07 -4.13 12.48
N ASN A 97 -2.75 -4.13 12.66
CA ASN A 97 -2.07 -3.76 13.91
C ASN A 97 -1.38 -2.40 13.82
N THR A 98 -1.94 -1.47 13.03
CA THR A 98 -1.42 -0.11 12.93
C THR A 98 -1.56 0.58 14.30
N PRO A 99 -0.49 1.18 14.86
CA PRO A 99 -0.55 1.81 16.19
C PRO A 99 -1.43 3.07 16.28
N ALA A 100 -1.79 3.66 15.14
CA ALA A 100 -2.70 4.80 15.07
C ALA A 100 -4.06 4.33 14.56
N THR A 101 -5.13 4.98 15.03
CA THR A 101 -6.49 4.72 14.59
C THR A 101 -6.61 4.92 13.07
N ALA A 102 -6.72 3.81 12.34
CA ALA A 102 -6.78 3.77 10.89
C ALA A 102 -7.85 2.77 10.41
N PRO A 103 -8.43 2.95 9.21
CA PRO A 103 -9.41 2.01 8.68
C PRO A 103 -8.91 0.56 8.70
N PHE A 104 -9.76 -0.36 9.16
CA PHE A 104 -9.52 -1.80 9.35
C PHE A 104 -8.50 -2.16 10.43
N SER A 105 -8.00 -1.19 11.21
CA SER A 105 -7.12 -1.48 12.34
C SER A 105 -7.92 -1.96 13.56
N ILE A 106 -7.25 -2.67 14.46
CA ILE A 106 -7.80 -3.02 15.78
C ILE A 106 -8.14 -1.75 16.57
N GLU A 107 -7.36 -0.68 16.43
CA GLU A 107 -7.61 0.61 17.09
C GLU A 107 -8.92 1.25 16.63
N GLU A 108 -9.26 1.19 15.34
CA GLU A 108 -10.57 1.65 14.85
C GLU A 108 -11.71 0.81 15.46
N PHE A 109 -11.54 -0.51 15.52
CA PHE A 109 -12.55 -1.41 16.11
C PHE A 109 -12.81 -1.12 17.60
N ILE A 110 -11.79 -0.69 18.34
CA ILE A 110 -11.91 -0.39 19.77
C ILE A 110 -12.53 1.00 20.01
N TYR A 111 -12.09 2.01 19.26
CA TYR A 111 -12.35 3.42 19.62
C TYR A 111 -13.34 4.15 18.72
N CYS A 112 -13.65 3.63 17.54
CA CYS A 112 -14.55 4.30 16.59
C CYS A 112 -15.93 3.64 16.57
N GLU A 113 -16.96 4.47 16.44
CA GLU A 113 -18.30 3.97 16.10
C GLU A 113 -18.31 3.41 14.66
N PRO A 114 -19.20 2.45 14.36
CA PRO A 114 -19.33 1.91 13.01
C PRO A 114 -19.55 3.04 11.99
N SER A 115 -18.63 3.15 11.02
CA SER A 115 -18.72 4.20 10.01
C SER A 115 -19.93 3.98 9.10
N ASN A 116 -20.64 5.06 8.73
CA ASN A 116 -21.67 5.03 7.67
C ASN A 116 -21.06 5.08 6.26
N MET A 117 -19.79 4.66 6.10
CA MET A 117 -19.12 4.63 4.80
C MET A 117 -19.83 3.66 3.85
N ALA A 118 -19.93 4.05 2.58
CA ALA A 118 -20.49 3.17 1.57
C ALA A 118 -19.69 1.86 1.48
N TRP A 119 -20.39 0.72 1.50
CA TRP A 119 -19.78 -0.63 1.52
C TRP A 119 -18.78 -0.86 0.40
N ASN A 120 -19.04 -0.32 -0.79
CA ASN A 120 -18.12 -0.42 -1.92
C ASN A 120 -16.82 0.36 -1.71
N LEU A 121 -16.85 1.49 -0.98
CA LEU A 121 -15.65 2.25 -0.62
C LEU A 121 -14.87 1.53 0.50
N GLN A 122 -15.59 1.00 1.49
CA GLN A 122 -14.97 0.27 2.60
C GLN A 122 -14.36 -1.07 2.12
N LEU A 123 -15.19 -2.04 1.73
CA LEU A 123 -14.70 -3.36 1.33
C LEU A 123 -13.89 -3.33 0.04
N GLY A 124 -14.28 -2.47 -0.91
CA GLY A 124 -13.51 -2.28 -2.13
C GLY A 124 -12.14 -1.69 -1.82
N GLY A 125 -12.05 -0.68 -0.95
CA GLY A 125 -10.77 -0.07 -0.56
C GLY A 125 -9.86 -1.06 0.17
N LEU A 126 -10.41 -1.90 1.06
CA LEU A 126 -9.65 -2.98 1.67
C LEU A 126 -9.12 -3.97 0.63
N ALA A 127 -9.98 -4.42 -0.28
CA ALA A 127 -9.60 -5.36 -1.33
C ALA A 127 -8.50 -4.77 -2.24
N GLU A 128 -8.61 -3.48 -2.60
CA GLU A 128 -7.59 -2.77 -3.36
C GLU A 128 -6.25 -2.80 -2.64
N ILE A 129 -6.21 -2.41 -1.36
CA ILE A 129 -4.97 -2.34 -0.58
C ILE A 129 -4.35 -3.73 -0.42
N LEU A 130 -5.15 -4.76 -0.15
CA LEU A 130 -4.66 -6.14 -0.01
C LEU A 130 -4.05 -6.65 -1.32
N VAL A 131 -4.70 -6.42 -2.46
CA VAL A 131 -4.19 -6.83 -3.78
C VAL A 131 -2.95 -6.01 -4.17
N GLN A 132 -2.97 -4.70 -3.94
CA GLN A 132 -1.84 -3.81 -4.22
C GLN A 132 -0.60 -4.21 -3.43
N THR A 133 -0.74 -4.44 -2.11
CA THR A 133 0.37 -4.83 -1.25
C THR A 133 0.88 -6.25 -1.55
N LEU A 134 0.01 -7.14 -2.02
CA LEU A 134 0.37 -8.49 -2.48
C LEU A 134 1.27 -8.41 -3.73
N LEU A 135 0.83 -7.67 -4.74
CA LEU A 135 1.57 -7.43 -5.98
C LEU A 135 2.90 -6.72 -5.70
N PHE A 136 2.87 -5.69 -4.84
CA PHE A 136 4.07 -4.99 -4.38
C PHE A 136 5.07 -5.95 -3.76
N SER A 137 4.63 -6.82 -2.84
CA SER A 137 5.50 -7.78 -2.15
C SER A 137 6.11 -8.79 -3.13
N PHE A 138 5.28 -9.32 -4.02
CA PHE A 138 5.68 -10.27 -5.05
C PHE A 138 6.74 -9.73 -6.02
N LEU A 139 6.58 -8.49 -6.48
CA LEU A 139 7.53 -7.83 -7.38
C LEU A 139 8.80 -7.39 -6.65
N SER A 140 8.67 -6.83 -5.44
CA SER A 140 9.79 -6.34 -4.63
C SER A 140 10.78 -7.46 -4.28
N ILE A 141 10.28 -8.64 -3.91
CA ILE A 141 11.12 -9.80 -3.64
C ILE A 141 11.94 -10.23 -4.87
N ARG A 142 11.39 -10.15 -6.08
CA ARG A 142 12.17 -10.44 -7.30
C ARG A 142 13.33 -9.47 -7.46
N VAL A 143 13.10 -8.19 -7.19
CA VAL A 143 14.19 -7.20 -7.20
C VAL A 143 15.24 -7.53 -6.15
N ILE A 144 14.85 -7.87 -4.92
CA ILE A 144 15.78 -8.25 -3.84
C ILE A 144 16.68 -9.40 -4.28
N LYS A 145 16.09 -10.46 -4.84
CA LYS A 145 16.82 -11.66 -5.33
C LYS A 145 17.79 -11.36 -6.47
N HIS A 146 17.45 -10.45 -7.39
CA HIS A 146 18.33 -10.08 -8.50
C HIS A 146 19.39 -9.02 -8.15
N SER A 147 19.25 -8.33 -7.02
CA SER A 147 20.12 -7.20 -6.62
C SER A 147 21.23 -7.56 -5.63
N SER A 148 21.26 -8.81 -5.18
CA SER A 148 22.16 -9.35 -4.16
C SER A 148 23.15 -10.32 -4.78
#